data_AF-T0REI3-F1
#
_entry.id   AF-T0REI3-F1
#
_cell.length_a   1.000
_cell.length_b   1.000
_cell.length_c   1.000
_cell.angle_alpha   90.00
_cell.angle_beta   90.00
_cell.angle_gamma   90.00
#
_symmetry.space_group_name_H-M   'P 1'
#
loop_
_entity.id
_entity.type
_entity.pdbx_description
1 polymer ?
#
loop_
_entity_poly.entity_id
_entity_poly.type
_entity_poly.pdbx_seq_one_letter_code
_entity_poly.pdbx_strand_id
1 'polypeptide(L)'
;MTLKKGLFHFIRMTLAITYFWVVADRLGFLGPAGNVGVVWGDFDKFLEYTATLNPWFPRGLSDFLGYVVTIVEVILGILLISNNFIKYASLASVLLLIIFTLSMTFSLGITEAYDFIIFTVILGIGSGILYKMSL
;
A
#
# COMPACT_ATOMS: atom_id res chain seq x y z
N MET A 1 -3.34 -6.16 29.08
CA MET A 1 -4.35 -5.40 28.30
C MET A 1 -3.76 -4.19 27.57
N THR A 2 -2.71 -3.57 28.09
CA THR A 2 -2.04 -2.37 27.51
C THR A 2 -1.13 -2.67 26.31
N LEU A 3 -0.34 -3.76 26.35
CA LEU A 3 0.61 -4.08 25.29
C LEU A 3 -0.03 -4.31 23.91
N LYS A 4 -1.13 -5.06 23.85
CA LYS A 4 -1.85 -5.36 22.59
C LYS A 4 -2.42 -4.09 21.95
N LYS A 5 -2.97 -3.18 22.76
CA LYS A 5 -3.48 -1.88 22.28
C LYS A 5 -2.35 -0.99 21.78
N GLY A 6 -1.23 -0.94 22.50
CA GLY A 6 -0.03 -0.22 22.06
C GLY A 6 0.51 -0.76 20.73
N LEU A 7 0.62 -2.09 20.58
CA LEU A 7 1.06 -2.74 19.35
C LEU A 7 0.12 -2.44 18.18
N PHE A 8 -1.19 -2.51 18.40
CA PHE A 8 -2.18 -2.18 17.39
C PHE A 8 -2.04 -0.74 16.89
N HIS A 9 -1.90 0.23 17.80
CA HIS A 9 -1.67 1.62 17.42
C HIS A 9 -0.34 1.81 16.70
N PHE A 10 0.71 1.11 17.10
CA PHE A 10 1.99 1.18 16.38
C PHE A 10 1.84 0.67 14.94
N ILE A 11 1.31 -0.55 14.77
CA ILE A 11 1.17 -1.17 13.44
C ILE A 11 0.27 -0.35 12.51
N ARG A 12 -0.87 0.16 13.00
CA ARG A 12 -1.76 0.99 12.15
C ARG A 12 -1.07 2.28 11.69
N MET A 13 -0.29 2.91 12.58
CA MET A 13 0.37 4.18 12.27
C MET A 13 1.52 3.96 11.29
N THR A 14 2.31 2.90 11.48
CA THR A 14 3.35 2.51 10.53
C THR A 14 2.75 2.23 9.15
N LEU A 15 1.66 1.46 9.08
CA LEU A 15 0.97 1.19 7.81
C LEU A 15 0.47 2.47 7.13
N ALA A 16 -0.12 3.40 7.89
CA ALA A 16 -0.57 4.68 7.36
C ALA A 16 0.60 5.51 6.79
N ILE A 17 1.70 5.59 7.55
CA ILE A 17 2.91 6.29 7.11
C ILE A 17 3.47 5.65 5.83
N THR A 18 3.47 4.32 5.73
CA THR A 18 3.91 3.61 4.51
C THR A 18 3.06 3.99 3.30
N TYR A 19 1.72 4.07 3.43
CA TYR A 19 0.88 4.55 2.33
C TYR A 19 1.22 5.98 1.92
N PHE A 20 1.37 6.91 2.87
CA PHE A 20 1.74 8.28 2.55
C PHE A 20 3.14 8.39 1.93
N TRP A 21 4.09 7.57 2.37
CA TRP A 21 5.44 7.53 1.80
C TRP A 21 5.41 7.10 0.34
N VAL A 22 4.71 6.02 0.04
CA VAL A 22 4.55 5.49 -1.33
C VAL A 22 3.82 6.50 -2.22
N VAL A 23 2.78 7.16 -1.71
CA VAL A 23 2.09 8.22 -2.46
C VAL A 23 3.02 9.42 -2.69
N ALA A 24 3.82 9.82 -1.72
CA ALA A 24 4.79 10.91 -1.86
C ALA A 24 5.87 10.60 -2.91
N ASP A 25 6.33 9.35 -2.97
CA ASP A 25 7.22 8.86 -4.03
C ASP A 25 6.58 9.00 -5.42
N ARG A 26 5.35 8.50 -5.59
CA ARG A 26 4.61 8.58 -6.86
C ARG A 26 4.29 10.02 -7.30
N LEU A 27 4.12 10.95 -6.36
CA LEU A 27 3.91 12.37 -6.65
C LEU A 27 5.22 13.15 -6.86
N GLY A 28 6.37 12.49 -6.73
CA GLY A 28 7.69 13.09 -6.90
C GLY A 28 8.15 14.00 -5.76
N PHE A 29 7.47 13.98 -4.61
CA PHE A 29 7.85 14.78 -3.45
C PHE A 29 9.15 14.31 -2.80
N LEU A 30 9.55 13.05 -3.02
CA LEU A 30 10.80 12.48 -2.52
C LEU A 30 11.99 12.74 -3.46
N GLY A 31 11.77 13.39 -4.60
CA GLY A 31 12.77 13.62 -5.64
C GLY A 31 12.71 12.60 -6.78
N PRO A 32 13.66 12.68 -7.73
CA PRO A 32 13.65 11.85 -8.94
C PRO A 32 14.00 10.38 -8.68
N ALA A 33 13.47 9.50 -9.54
CA ALA A 33 13.86 8.08 -9.60
C ALA A 33 15.38 7.90 -9.62
N GLY A 34 15.88 6.92 -8.85
CA GLY A 34 17.31 6.64 -8.72
C GLY A 34 17.96 7.26 -7.47
N ASN A 35 17.26 8.16 -6.77
CA ASN A 35 17.65 8.56 -5.43
C ASN A 35 17.40 7.44 -4.41
N VAL A 36 18.18 7.42 -3.32
CA VAL A 36 18.02 6.42 -2.26
C VAL A 36 16.63 6.52 -1.65
N GLY A 37 15.87 5.42 -1.70
CA GLY A 37 14.51 5.35 -1.14
C GLY A 37 13.39 5.88 -2.04
N VAL A 38 13.69 6.19 -3.32
CA VAL A 38 12.73 6.63 -4.33
C VAL A 38 12.59 5.53 -5.39
N VAL A 39 11.39 4.97 -5.54
CA VAL A 39 11.12 3.91 -6.53
C VAL A 39 10.71 4.52 -7.86
N TRP A 40 9.74 5.44 -7.85
CA TRP A 40 9.18 6.02 -9.08
C TRP A 40 9.57 7.49 -9.27
N GLY A 41 9.49 8.30 -8.22
CA GLY A 41 9.87 9.73 -8.26
C GLY A 41 9.05 10.64 -9.20
N ASP A 42 8.12 10.07 -9.98
CA ASP A 42 7.11 10.78 -10.75
C ASP A 42 5.94 9.84 -11.08
N PHE A 43 4.79 10.44 -11.40
CA PHE A 43 3.55 9.69 -11.56
C PHE A 43 3.52 8.91 -12.88
N ASP A 44 4.17 9.41 -13.94
CA ASP A 44 4.18 8.77 -15.25
C ASP A 44 4.96 7.45 -15.21
N LYS A 45 6.12 7.42 -14.56
CA LYS A 45 6.88 6.18 -14.29
C LYS A 45 6.09 5.20 -13.43
N PHE A 46 5.31 5.69 -12.47
CA PHE A 46 4.41 4.85 -11.70
C PHE A 46 3.33 4.22 -12.58
N LEU A 47 2.74 4.98 -13.52
CA LEU A 47 1.76 4.44 -14.46
C LEU A 47 2.39 3.42 -15.44
N GLU A 48 3.61 3.70 -15.93
CA GLU A 48 4.38 2.74 -16.72
C GLU A 48 4.63 1.44 -15.96
N TYR A 49 5.03 1.55 -14.69
CA TYR A 49 5.19 0.40 -13.81
C TYR A 49 3.87 -0.34 -13.56
N THR A 50 2.78 0.38 -13.34
CA THR A 50 1.45 -0.22 -13.13
C THR A 50 0.99 -1.01 -14.36
N ALA A 51 1.38 -0.58 -15.56
CA ALA A 51 1.12 -1.29 -16.80
C ALA A 51 1.91 -2.61 -16.89
N THR A 52 3.15 -2.67 -16.38
CA THR A 52 3.90 -3.94 -16.34
C THR A 52 3.30 -4.94 -15.36
N LEU A 53 2.68 -4.45 -14.29
CA LEU A 53 1.96 -5.27 -13.31
C LEU A 53 0.62 -5.81 -13.83
N ASN A 54 0.07 -5.21 -14.88
CA ASN A 54 -1.23 -5.55 -15.42
C ASN A 54 -1.19 -5.81 -16.94
N PRO A 55 -0.36 -6.77 -17.42
CA PRO A 55 -0.19 -7.01 -18.85
C PRO A 55 -1.47 -7.50 -19.54
N TRP A 56 -2.46 -7.95 -18.76
CA TRP A 56 -3.75 -8.42 -19.25
C TRP A 56 -4.75 -7.29 -19.52
N PHE A 57 -4.48 -6.07 -19.04
CA PHE A 57 -5.37 -4.91 -19.23
C PHE A 57 -4.84 -3.97 -20.32
N PRO A 58 -5.73 -3.33 -21.10
CA PRO A 58 -5.34 -2.23 -21.97
C PRO A 58 -4.73 -1.09 -21.16
N ARG A 59 -3.79 -0.34 -21.76
CA ARG A 59 -3.06 0.73 -21.08
C ARG A 59 -3.97 1.72 -20.34
N GLY A 60 -5.04 2.18 -20.98
CA GLY A 60 -5.97 3.12 -20.34
C GLY A 60 -6.66 2.58 -19.07
N LEU A 61 -6.94 1.27 -19.01
CA LEU A 61 -7.50 0.65 -17.80
C LEU A 61 -6.45 0.51 -16.71
N SER A 62 -5.21 0.16 -17.07
CA SER A 62 -4.10 0.10 -16.12
C SER A 62 -3.81 1.48 -15.51
N ASP A 63 -3.79 2.53 -16.33
CA ASP A 63 -3.58 3.90 -15.87
C ASP A 63 -4.70 4.33 -14.91
N PHE A 64 -5.95 4.06 -15.28
CA PHE A 64 -7.11 4.32 -14.42
C PHE A 64 -6.99 3.62 -13.06
N LEU A 65 -6.58 2.34 -13.04
CA LEU A 65 -6.32 1.62 -11.80
C LEU A 65 -5.19 2.26 -10.98
N GLY A 66 -4.14 2.79 -11.62
CA GLY A 66 -3.07 3.55 -10.97
C GLY A 66 -3.56 4.80 -10.23
N TYR A 67 -4.49 5.56 -10.83
CA TYR A 67 -5.13 6.68 -10.14
C TYR A 67 -6.02 6.22 -8.98
N VAL A 68 -6.86 5.20 -9.22
CA VAL A 68 -7.77 4.67 -8.20
C VAL A 68 -7.00 4.14 -6.99
N VAL A 69 -5.94 3.36 -7.20
CA VAL A 69 -5.15 2.79 -6.09
C VAL A 69 -4.50 3.90 -5.26
N THR A 70 -3.99 4.95 -5.91
CA THR A 70 -3.37 6.09 -5.21
C THR A 70 -4.41 6.84 -4.36
N ILE A 71 -5.60 7.09 -4.88
CA ILE A 71 -6.70 7.73 -4.13
C ILE A 71 -7.11 6.84 -2.94
N VAL A 72 -7.28 5.54 -3.17
CA VAL A 72 -7.64 4.57 -2.13
C VAL A 72 -6.57 4.53 -1.03
N GLU A 73 -5.29 4.50 -1.37
CA GLU A 73 -4.19 4.51 -0.39
C GLU A 73 -4.19 5.77 0.47
N VAL A 74 -4.45 6.95 -0.12
CA VAL A 74 -4.58 8.21 0.63
C VAL A 74 -5.76 8.13 1.61
N ILE A 75 -6.93 7.68 1.14
CA ILE A 75 -8.12 7.54 1.99
C ILE A 75 -7.84 6.55 3.12
N LEU A 76 -7.25 5.38 2.83
CA LEU A 76 -6.90 4.38 3.83
C LEU A 76 -5.87 4.92 4.83
N GLY A 77 -4.84 5.62 4.38
CA GLY A 77 -3.87 6.28 5.26
C GLY A 77 -4.55 7.25 6.24
N ILE A 78 -5.46 8.10 5.75
CA ILE A 78 -6.23 9.03 6.59
C ILE A 78 -7.13 8.26 7.57
N LEU A 79 -7.84 7.23 7.10
CA LEU A 79 -8.74 6.43 7.94
C LEU A 79 -8.00 5.58 8.98
N LEU A 80 -6.77 5.17 8.71
CA LEU A 80 -5.92 4.43 9.66
C LEU A 80 -5.36 5.33 10.75
N ILE A 81 -5.12 6.61 10.46
CA ILE A 81 -4.77 7.63 11.46
C ILE A 81 -6.01 8.03 12.26
N SER A 82 -7.12 8.27 11.56
CA SER A 82 -8.42 8.58 12.16
C SER A 82 -8.93 7.41 13.00
N ASN A 83 -9.66 7.70 14.08
CA ASN A 83 -10.24 6.65 14.92
C ASN A 83 -11.61 6.18 14.42
N ASN A 84 -12.16 6.78 13.35
CA ASN A 84 -13.60 6.69 13.08
C ASN A 84 -14.03 5.50 12.22
N PHE A 85 -13.14 4.79 11.52
CA PHE A 85 -13.51 3.59 10.72
C PHE A 85 -12.40 2.54 10.65
N ILE A 86 -11.61 2.39 11.72
CA ILE A 86 -10.39 1.57 11.70
C ILE A 86 -10.65 0.12 11.24
N LYS A 87 -11.77 -0.49 11.65
CA LYS A 87 -12.15 -1.84 11.23
C LYS A 87 -12.19 -1.99 9.69
N TYR A 88 -12.85 -1.05 9.02
CA TYR A 88 -12.99 -1.08 7.58
C TYR A 88 -11.68 -0.72 6.88
N ALA A 89 -10.94 0.25 7.43
CA ALA A 89 -9.64 0.65 6.91
C ALA A 89 -8.62 -0.51 6.97
N SER A 90 -8.50 -1.20 8.11
CA SER A 90 -7.60 -2.35 8.27
C SER A 90 -7.95 -3.50 7.31
N LEU A 91 -9.25 -3.83 7.16
CA LEU A 91 -9.68 -4.90 6.25
C LEU A 91 -9.45 -4.51 4.79
N ALA A 92 -9.76 -3.28 4.41
CA ALA A 92 -9.54 -2.78 3.05
C ALA A 92 -8.05 -2.74 2.70
N SER A 93 -7.18 -2.34 3.65
CA SER A 93 -5.72 -2.41 3.48
C SER A 93 -5.22 -3.83 3.24
N VAL A 94 -5.69 -4.82 4.00
CA VAL A 94 -5.32 -6.23 3.78
C VAL A 94 -5.74 -6.67 2.38
N LEU A 95 -6.98 -6.38 1.99
CA LEU A 95 -7.50 -6.76 0.67
C LEU A 95 -6.72 -6.09 -0.46
N LEU A 96 -6.42 -4.79 -0.33
CA LEU A 96 -5.63 -4.02 -1.29
C LEU A 96 -4.25 -4.65 -1.48
N LEU A 97 -3.56 -4.96 -0.38
CA LEU A 97 -2.21 -5.53 -0.40
C LEU A 97 -2.17 -6.94 -0.95
N ILE A 98 -3.20 -7.76 -0.71
CA ILE A 98 -3.35 -9.09 -1.33
C ILE A 98 -3.48 -8.95 -2.84
N ILE A 99 -4.37 -8.06 -3.32
CA ILE A 99 -4.55 -7.83 -4.76
C ILE A 99 -3.24 -7.39 -5.41
N PHE A 100 -2.53 -6.43 -4.79
CA PHE A 100 -1.25 -5.96 -5.30
C PHE A 100 -0.19 -7.07 -5.31
N THR A 101 -0.09 -7.85 -4.24
CA THR A 101 0.87 -8.97 -4.15
C THR A 101 0.60 -10.02 -5.21
N LEU A 102 -0.66 -10.36 -5.47
CA LEU A 102 -1.04 -11.30 -6.52
C LEU A 102 -0.70 -10.75 -7.90
N SER A 103 -1.01 -9.47 -8.16
CA SER A 103 -0.66 -8.79 -9.41
C SER A 103 0.85 -8.83 -9.65
N MET A 104 1.68 -8.49 -8.65
CA MET A 104 3.14 -8.61 -8.78
C MET A 104 3.61 -10.05 -9.00
N THR A 105 3.06 -11.00 -8.25
CA THR A 105 3.48 -12.41 -8.34
C THR A 105 3.21 -12.98 -9.72
N PHE A 106 2.06 -12.67 -10.32
CA PHE A 106 1.70 -13.18 -11.64
C PHE A 106 2.41 -12.46 -12.79
N SER A 107 2.79 -11.19 -12.60
CA SER A 107 3.41 -10.38 -13.67
C SER A 107 4.93 -10.37 -13.64
N LEU A 108 5.53 -10.29 -12.45
CA LEU A 108 6.98 -10.17 -12.25
C LEU A 108 7.61 -11.42 -11.63
N GLY A 109 6.79 -12.29 -11.02
CA GLY A 109 7.24 -13.47 -10.30
C GLY A 109 7.28 -13.29 -8.79
N ILE A 110 7.45 -14.40 -8.08
CA ILE A 110 7.32 -14.46 -6.61
C ILE A 110 8.45 -13.73 -5.87
N THR A 111 9.67 -13.75 -6.41
CA THR A 111 10.85 -13.13 -5.78
C THR A 111 10.71 -11.61 -5.76
N GLU A 112 10.37 -11.01 -6.90
CA GLU A 112 10.14 -9.57 -7.03
C GLU A 112 8.99 -9.10 -6.13
N ALA A 113 7.88 -9.86 -6.11
CA ALA A 113 6.76 -9.56 -5.23
C ALA A 113 7.17 -9.61 -3.74
N TYR A 114 7.95 -10.62 -3.35
CA TYR A 114 8.41 -10.79 -1.98
C TYR A 114 9.28 -9.61 -1.52
N ASP A 115 10.30 -9.25 -2.30
CA ASP A 115 11.24 -8.20 -1.94
C ASP A 115 10.57 -6.82 -1.86
N PHE A 116 9.54 -6.59 -2.67
CA PHE A 116 8.87 -5.30 -2.75
C PHE A 116 7.84 -5.05 -1.63
N ILE A 117 6.95 -6.01 -1.34
CA ILE A 117 5.73 -5.73 -0.56
C ILE A 117 5.63 -6.47 0.78
N ILE A 118 6.52 -7.42 1.08
CA ILE A 118 6.34 -8.32 2.25
C ILE A 118 6.14 -7.58 3.58
N PHE A 119 6.92 -6.52 3.84
CA PHE A 119 6.80 -5.74 5.07
C PHE A 119 5.45 -5.03 5.17
N THR A 120 4.99 -4.45 4.07
CA THR A 120 3.70 -3.76 4.02
C THR A 120 2.54 -4.75 4.20
N VAL A 121 2.63 -5.94 3.61
CA VAL A 121 1.65 -7.04 3.80
C VAL A 121 1.59 -7.46 5.26
N ILE A 122 2.73 -7.65 5.93
CA ILE A 122 2.79 -8.02 7.36
C ILE A 122 2.13 -6.93 8.22
N LEU A 123 2.39 -5.65 7.95
CA LEU A 123 1.74 -4.53 8.64
C LEU A 123 0.23 -4.52 8.40
N GLY A 124 -0.21 -4.75 7.16
CA GLY A 124 -1.62 -4.90 6.80
C GLY A 124 -2.31 -5.99 7.59
N ILE A 125 -1.78 -7.22 7.53
CA ILE A 125 -2.33 -8.38 8.23
C ILE A 125 -2.31 -8.15 9.76
N GLY A 126 -1.22 -7.60 10.30
CA GLY A 126 -1.12 -7.27 11.71
C GLY A 126 -2.20 -6.29 12.16
N SER A 127 -2.44 -5.23 11.38
CA SER A 127 -3.54 -4.29 11.60
C SER A 127 -4.91 -4.99 11.53
N GLY A 128 -5.10 -5.86 10.54
CA GLY A 128 -6.30 -6.68 10.34
C GLY A 128 -6.60 -7.68 11.45
N ILE A 129 -5.58 -8.30 12.05
CA ILE A 129 -5.78 -9.27 13.14
C ILE A 129 -6.03 -8.54 14.45
N LEU A 130 -5.23 -7.51 14.74
CA LEU A 130 -5.25 -6.84 16.03
C LEU A 130 -6.48 -5.97 16.25
N TYR A 131 -7.15 -5.47 15.19
CA TYR A 131 -8.39 -4.70 15.36
C TYR A 131 -9.49 -5.55 16.03
N LYS A 132 -9.56 -6.86 15.74
CA LYS A 132 -10.56 -7.77 16.36
C LYS A 132 -10.33 -7.96 17.86
N MET A 133 -9.12 -7.70 18.34
CA MET A 133 -8.70 -7.94 19.72
C MET A 133 -8.65 -6.66 20.57
N SER A 134 -8.84 -5.48 19.95
CA SER A 134 -8.80 -4.18 20.62
C SER A 134 -10.17 -3.62 21.01
N LEU A 135 -11.25 -4.20 20.48
CA LEU A 135 -12.65 -4.05 20.93
C LEU A 135 -12.90 -5.02 22.10
#